data_AF-A0A926CIF6-F1
#
_entry.id   AF-A0A926CIF6-F1
#
_cell.length_a   1.000
_cell.length_b   1.000
_cell.length_c   1.000
_cell.angle_alpha   90.00
_cell.angle_beta   90.00
_cell.angle_gamma   90.00
#
_symmetry.space_group_name_H-M   'P 1'
#
loop_
_entity.id
_entity.type
_entity.pdbx_description
1 polymer ?
#
loop_
_entity_poly.entity_id
_entity_poly.type
_entity_poly.pdbx_seq_one_letter_code
_entity_poly.pdbx_strand_id
1 'polypeptide(L)' 'MTNSKSSPRFLNPPMLPQPFGYSHVVEAYGGRTIYISGQVALDAAGNLVGFADLHA' A
#
# COMPACT_ATOMS: atom_id res chain seq x y z
N MET A 1 33.35 -1.13 -11.11
CA MET A 1 32.66 -0.27 -10.13
C MET A 1 31.25 0.00 -10.64
N THR A 2 30.22 -0.65 -10.09
CA THR A 2 28.84 -0.11 -9.96
C THR A 2 28.08 -1.03 -9.02
N ASN A 3 28.22 -0.82 -7.72
CA ASN A 3 27.42 -1.51 -6.72
C ASN A 3 26.04 -0.83 -6.69
N SER A 4 25.15 -1.18 -7.63
CA SER A 4 23.78 -0.66 -7.63
C SER A 4 23.00 -1.32 -6.48
N LYS A 5 23.12 -0.76 -5.27
CA LYS A 5 22.18 -1.05 -4.19
C LYS A 5 20.82 -0.52 -4.65
N SER A 6 19.99 -1.40 -5.16
CA SER A 6 18.60 -1.09 -5.43
C SER A 6 17.85 -0.99 -4.09
N SER A 7 17.26 0.16 -3.76
CA SER A 7 16.74 0.58 -2.42
C SER A 7 15.21 0.78 -2.36
N PRO A 8 14.44 0.11 -1.46
CA PRO A 8 13.05 -0.30 -1.74
C PRO A 8 12.16 0.87 -2.18
N ARG A 9 11.27 0.63 -3.14
CA ARG A 9 10.36 1.69 -3.62
C ARG A 9 9.07 1.66 -2.80
N PHE A 10 8.87 2.71 -2.03
CA PHE A 10 7.67 2.92 -1.21
C PHE A 10 6.63 3.71 -2.01
N LEU A 11 5.39 3.24 -1.99
CA LEU A 11 4.29 3.76 -2.80
C LEU A 11 3.03 3.92 -1.95
N ASN A 12 2.42 5.11 -2.02
CA ASN A 12 1.14 5.43 -1.41
C ASN A 12 0.20 5.96 -2.50
N PRO A 13 -0.57 5.08 -3.18
CA PRO A 13 -1.51 5.49 -4.21
C PRO A 13 -2.53 6.51 -3.67
N PRO A 14 -2.87 7.58 -4.42
CA PRO A 14 -3.79 8.61 -3.95
C PRO A 14 -5.23 8.15 -3.79
N MET A 15 -5.58 6.97 -4.31
CA MET A 15 -6.91 6.36 -4.17
C MET A 15 -7.08 5.57 -2.86
N LEU A 16 -6.01 5.43 -2.06
CA LEU A 16 -6.06 4.77 -0.76
C LEU A 16 -6.00 5.82 0.36
N PRO A 17 -6.58 5.51 1.54
CA PRO A 17 -6.51 6.40 2.70
C PRO A 17 -5.07 6.76 3.06
N GLN A 18 -4.87 7.92 3.67
CA GLN A 18 -3.54 8.32 4.18
C GLN A 18 -2.99 7.23 5.13
N PRO A 19 -1.79 6.67 4.89
CA PRO A 19 -1.21 5.68 5.79
C PRO A 19 -0.60 6.35 7.03
N PHE A 20 -0.65 5.66 8.17
CA PHE A 20 -0.12 6.13 9.46
C PHE A 20 1.01 5.21 9.94
N GLY A 21 2.27 5.57 9.68
CA GLY A 21 3.44 4.81 10.12
C GLY A 21 3.81 3.59 9.24
N TYR A 22 3.21 3.47 8.06
CA TYR A 22 3.50 2.42 7.07
C TYR A 22 3.40 2.95 5.62
N SER A 23 3.67 2.10 4.63
CA SER A 23 3.39 2.36 3.20
C SER A 23 2.42 1.32 2.67
N HIS A 24 1.44 1.72 1.86
CA HIS A 24 0.46 0.79 1.29
C HIS A 24 1.12 -0.30 0.44
N VAL A 25 2.13 0.09 -0.33
CA VAL A 25 2.85 -0.79 -1.24
C VAL A 25 4.35 -0.57 -1.11
N VAL A 26 5.10 -1.68 -1.07
CA VAL A 26 6.56 -1.68 -1.20
C VAL A 26 6.98 -2.63 -2.32
N GLU A 27 7.69 -2.12 -3.32
CA GLU A 27 8.39 -2.94 -4.30
C GLU A 27 9.80 -3.26 -3.78
N ALA A 28 10.03 -4.54 -3.50
CA ALA A 28 11.32 -5.07 -3.07
C ALA A 28 12.15 -5.57 -4.26
N TYR A 29 13.47 -5.58 -4.08
CA TYR A 29 14.41 -6.02 -5.13
C TYR A 29 14.73 -7.50 -5.08
N GLY A 30 15.41 -7.95 -6.12
CA GLY A 30 15.87 -9.33 -6.24
C GLY A 30 14.83 -10.26 -6.88
N GLY A 31 13.93 -9.73 -7.70
CA GLY A 31 12.87 -10.54 -8.35
C GLY A 31 11.50 -9.86 -8.45
N ARG A 32 11.40 -8.57 -8.07
CA ARG A 32 10.18 -7.77 -8.09
C ARG A 32 9.05 -8.36 -7.25
N THR A 33 9.33 -8.59 -5.98
CA THR A 33 8.31 -8.93 -4.99
C THR A 33 7.59 -7.66 -4.55
N ILE A 34 6.25 -7.69 -4.55
CA ILE A 34 5.42 -6.57 -4.09
C ILE A 34 4.79 -6.94 -2.75
N TYR A 35 5.06 -6.16 -1.73
CA TYR A 35 4.39 -6.25 -0.43
C TYR A 35 3.25 -5.23 -0.39
N ILE A 36 2.06 -5.69 -0.02
CA ILE A 36 0.86 -4.86 0.11
C ILE A 36 0.38 -4.98 1.56
N SER A 37 0.12 -3.85 2.22
CA SER A 37 -0.48 -3.84 3.56
C SER A 37 -1.91 -4.35 3.54
N GLY A 38 -2.41 -4.80 4.69
CA GLY A 38 -3.81 -5.22 4.81
C GLY A 38 -4.77 -4.12 4.36
N GLN A 39 -5.68 -4.47 3.46
CA GLN A 39 -6.72 -3.57 2.99
C GLN A 39 -8.01 -3.79 3.78
N VAL A 40 -8.72 -2.70 4.02
CA VAL A 40 -10.02 -2.66 4.69
C VAL A 40 -10.97 -1.80 3.85
N ALA A 41 -12.26 -1.87 4.11
CA ALA A 41 -13.30 -1.17 3.36
C ALA A 41 -13.33 0.35 3.65
N LEU A 42 -12.24 1.05 3.35
CA LEU A 42 -12.13 2.50 3.47
C LEU A 42 -11.93 3.14 2.10
N ASP A 43 -12.59 4.28 1.88
CA ASP A 43 -12.34 5.13 0.71
C ASP A 43 -11.04 5.95 0.85
N ALA A 44 -10.67 6.73 -0.17
CA ALA A 44 -9.47 7.57 -0.16
C ALA A 44 -9.46 8.64 0.96
N ALA A 45 -10.62 9.04 1.45
CA ALA A 45 -10.76 9.99 2.57
C ALA A 45 -10.75 9.27 3.95
N GLY A 46 -10.72 7.94 3.97
CA GLY A 46 -10.72 7.13 5.18
C GLY A 46 -12.12 6.85 5.74
N ASN A 47 -13.19 7.05 4.95
CA ASN A 47 -14.55 6.73 5.38
C ASN A 47 -14.87 5.25 5.13
N LEU A 48 -15.65 4.66 6.03
CA LEU A 48 -16.14 3.29 5.87
C LEU A 48 -17.10 3.17 4.68
N VAL A 49 -16.82 2.22 3.80
CA VAL A 49 -17.67 1.78 2.70
C VAL A 49 -18.40 0.50 3.11
N GLY A 50 -19.67 0.34 2.74
CA GLY A 50 -20.44 -0.87 3.04
C GLY A 50 -20.94 -0.98 4.50
N PHE A 51 -21.30 0.15 5.13
CA PHE A 51 -21.77 0.13 6.51
C PHE A 51 -22.97 -0.83 6.69
N ALA A 52 -22.84 -1.73 7.67
CA ALA A 52 -23.82 -2.76 8.00
C ALA A 52 -24.08 -3.81 6.90
N ASP A 53 -23.24 -3.91 5.88
CA ASP A 53 -23.28 -4.95 4.85
C ASP A 53 -21.87 -5.52 4.60
N LEU A 54 -21.65 -6.77 5.04
CA LEU A 54 -20.35 -7.43 4.88
C LEU A 54 -19.99 -7.73 3.42
N HIS A 55 -20.99 -7.83 2.53
CA HIS A 55 -20.78 -8.14 1.11
C HIS A 55 -20.44 -6.90 0.27
N ALA A 56 -20.80 -5.70 0.76
CA ALA A 56 -20.74 -4.44 0.01
C ALA A 56 -19.33 -3.92 -0.29
#